data_AF-A0A4Y2L847-F1
#
_entry.id   AF-A0A4Y2L847-F1
#
_cell.length_a   1.000
_cell.length_b   1.000
_cell.length_c   1.000
_cell.angle_alpha   90.00
_cell.angle_beta   90.00
_cell.angle_gamma   90.00
#
_symmetry.space_group_name_H-M   'P 1'
#
loop_
_entity.id
_entity.type
_entity.pdbx_description
1 polymer ?
#
loop_
_entity_poly.entity_id
_entity_poly.type
_entity_poly.pdbx_seq_one_letter_code
_entity_poly.pdbx_strand_id
1 'polypeptide(L)'
;MPQANVEPLTYLDLYSRRKAFDNISWRHPPAHSWHRSEGPGATIHFKGDRKDQTALDRLASGHLKSSDSLVVIRSSISAQSAT
;
A
#
# COMPACT_ATOMS: atom_id res chain seq x y z
N MET A 1 -3.17 10.05 53.40
CA MET A 1 -3.47 9.67 52.00
C MET A 1 -3.90 8.21 52.00
N PRO A 2 -5.13 7.85 51.60
CA PRO A 2 -5.51 6.45 51.54
C PRO A 2 -4.76 5.80 50.38
N GLN A 3 -3.92 4.80 50.67
CA GLN A 3 -3.31 3.98 49.63
C GLN A 3 -4.39 3.08 49.06
N ALA A 4 -4.74 3.29 47.79
CA ALA A 4 -5.57 2.36 47.05
C ALA A 4 -4.83 1.02 46.98
N ASN A 5 -5.39 -0.02 47.60
CA ASN A 5 -5.00 -1.39 47.34
C ASN A 5 -5.27 -1.63 45.84
N VAL A 6 -4.21 -1.67 45.04
CA VAL A 6 -4.25 -2.15 43.67
C VAL A 6 -3.95 -3.64 43.74
N GLU A 7 -5.01 -4.44 43.84
CA GLU A 7 -4.90 -5.90 43.72
C GLU A 7 -4.22 -6.21 42.37
N PRO A 8 -3.10 -6.95 42.36
CA PRO A 8 -2.42 -7.32 41.13
C PRO A 8 -3.35 -8.15 40.25
N LEU A 9 -3.64 -7.65 39.04
CA LEU A 9 -4.45 -8.36 38.06
C LEU A 9 -3.86 -9.75 37.83
N THR A 10 -4.72 -10.77 37.87
CA THR A 10 -4.31 -12.15 37.65
C THR A 10 -3.75 -12.30 36.23
N TYR A 11 -2.93 -13.33 36.00
CA TYR A 11 -2.38 -13.62 34.68
C TYR A 11 -3.45 -13.69 33.58
N LEU A 12 -4.61 -14.26 33.90
CA LEU A 12 -5.72 -14.42 32.97
C LEU A 12 -6.37 -13.07 32.59
N ASP A 13 -6.46 -12.13 33.53
CA ASP A 13 -6.98 -10.79 33.26
C ASP A 13 -6.05 -10.00 32.34
N LEU A 14 -4.74 -10.11 32.58
CA LEU A 14 -3.72 -9.47 31.73
C LEU A 14 -3.72 -10.05 30.31
N TYR A 15 -3.82 -11.39 30.20
CA TYR A 15 -3.93 -12.07 28.90
C TYR A 15 -5.20 -11.63 28.15
N SER A 16 -6.35 -11.61 28.83
CA SER A 16 -7.64 -11.25 28.24
C SER A 16 -7.67 -9.79 27.78
N ARG A 17 -7.10 -8.88 28.57
CA ARG A 17 -6.97 -7.45 28.20
C ARG A 17 -6.12 -7.25 26.95
N ARG A 18 -4.98 -7.96 26.85
CA ARG A 18 -4.11 -7.89 25.66
C ARG A 18 -4.84 -8.42 24.42
N LYS A 19 -5.51 -9.57 24.53
CA LYS A 19 -6.30 -10.13 23.43
C LYS A 19 -7.44 -9.22 22.97
N ALA A 20 -8.09 -8.50 23.89
CA ALA A 20 -9.10 -7.52 23.55
C ALA A 20 -8.52 -6.34 22.76
N PHE A 21 -7.34 -5.85 23.14
CA PHE A 21 -6.64 -4.78 22.42
C PHE A 21 -6.22 -5.22 21.00
N ASP A 22 -5.66 -6.43 20.88
CA ASP A 22 -5.32 -7.03 19.58
C ASP A 22 -6.56 -7.21 18.69
N ASN A 23 -7.70 -7.58 19.27
CA ASN A 23 -8.96 -7.73 18.53
C ASN A 23 -9.48 -6.39 17.98
N ILE A 24 -9.36 -5.32 18.76
CA ILE A 24 -9.74 -3.96 18.32
C ILE A 24 -8.81 -3.48 17.19
N SER A 25 -7.50 -3.71 17.34
CA SER A 25 -6.50 -3.38 16.32
C SER A 25 -6.73 -4.15 15.00
N TRP A 26 -7.15 -5.41 15.09
CA TRP A 26 -7.51 -6.20 13.90
C TRP A 26 -8.79 -5.71 13.21
N ARG A 27 -9.80 -5.34 14.00
CA ARG A 27 -11.09 -4.84 13.48
C ARG A 27 -10.98 -3.49 12.81
N HIS A 28 -10.03 -2.66 13.26
CA HIS A 28 -9.68 -1.40 12.62
C HIS A 28 -8.29 -1.51 12.02
N PRO A 29 -8.15 -2.04 10.79
CA PRO A 29 -6.90 -1.92 10.08
C PRO A 29 -6.52 -0.43 10.08
N PRO A 30 -5.25 -0.08 10.37
CA PRO A 30 -4.79 1.29 10.28
C PRO A 30 -5.23 1.85 8.93
N ALA A 31 -5.76 3.07 8.92
CA ALA A 31 -6.08 3.79 7.69
C ALA A 31 -4.76 4.15 6.99
N HIS A 32 -4.03 3.15 6.51
CA HIS A 32 -2.83 3.34 5.74
C HIS A 32 -3.25 3.72 4.33
N SER A 33 -2.75 4.86 3.88
CA SER A 33 -2.80 5.31 2.48
C SER A 33 -2.29 4.25 1.50
N TRP A 34 -1.52 3.26 1.97
CA TRP A 34 -1.11 2.11 1.19
C TRP A 34 -2.28 1.23 0.70
N HIS A 35 -3.39 1.16 1.44
CA HIS A 35 -4.60 0.47 0.96
C HIS A 35 -5.42 1.33 -0.03
N ARG A 36 -5.11 2.64 -0.13
CA ARG A 36 -5.63 3.55 -1.15
C ARG A 36 -4.80 3.51 -2.44
N SER A 37 -3.91 2.53 -2.63
CA SER A 37 -3.49 2.20 -3.99
C SER A 37 -4.71 1.64 -4.69
N GLU A 38 -5.29 2.43 -5.58
CA GLU A 38 -6.17 2.02 -6.67
C GLU A 38 -5.92 0.54 -7.01
N GLY A 39 -6.93 -0.31 -6.79
CA GLY A 39 -6.77 -1.75 -6.89
C GLY A 39 -6.25 -2.17 -8.27
N PRO A 40 -5.80 -3.41 -8.46
CA PRO A 40 -5.21 -3.89 -9.73
C PRO A 40 -6.08 -3.71 -10.99
N GLY A 41 -7.34 -3.26 -10.86
CA GLY A 41 -8.26 -2.90 -11.93
C GLY A 41 -8.38 -1.40 -12.23
N ALA A 42 -7.63 -0.53 -11.56
CA ALA A 42 -7.46 0.86 -11.99
C ALA A 42 -6.49 0.88 -13.17
N THR A 43 -7.00 0.45 -14.32
CA THR A 43 -6.28 0.51 -15.57
C THR A 43 -6.03 1.98 -15.90
N ILE A 44 -4.79 2.42 -15.73
CA ILE A 44 -4.32 3.68 -16.31
C ILE A 44 -4.44 3.48 -17.82
N HIS A 45 -5.51 4.01 -18.42
CA HIS A 45 -5.73 3.95 -19.87
C HIS A 45 -4.71 4.87 -20.55
N PHE A 46 -3.49 4.36 -20.69
CA PHE A 46 -2.44 5.01 -21.42
C PHE A 46 -2.81 4.98 -22.91
N LYS A 47 -3.18 6.14 -23.45
CA LYS A 47 -3.50 6.32 -24.88
C LYS A 47 -2.19 6.49 -25.68
N GLY A 48 -1.27 5.55 -25.50
CA GLY A 48 -0.01 5.50 -26.23
C GLY A 48 -0.19 4.97 -27.65
N ASP A 49 0.78 5.23 -28.51
CA ASP A 49 0.83 4.54 -29.79
C ASP A 49 1.10 3.03 -29.58
N ARG A 50 0.95 2.22 -30.63
CA ARG A 50 1.17 0.75 -30.55
C ARG A 50 2.57 0.39 -30.04
N LYS A 51 3.58 1.24 -30.27
CA LYS A 51 4.96 1.01 -29.84
C LYS A 51 5.11 1.30 -28.35
N ASP A 52 4.48 2.36 -27.85
CA ASP A 52 4.50 2.71 -26.44
C ASP A 52 3.76 1.66 -25.60
N GLN A 53 2.64 1.13 -26.10
CA GLN A 53 1.94 0.00 -25.44
C GLN A 53 2.83 -1.25 -25.38
N THR A 54 3.54 -1.56 -26.48
CA THR A 54 4.48 -2.69 -26.51
C THR A 54 5.67 -2.48 -25.56
N ALA A 55 6.14 -1.23 -25.42
CA ALA A 55 7.20 -0.88 -24.49
C ALA A 55 6.71 -1.00 -23.03
N LEU A 56 5.49 -0.58 -22.72
CA LEU A 56 4.87 -0.75 -21.40
C LEU A 56 4.65 -2.21 -21.05
N ASP A 57 4.17 -3.04 -21.98
CA ASP A 57 3.98 -4.47 -21.73
C ASP A 57 5.33 -5.16 -21.46
N ARG A 58 6.38 -4.78 -22.20
CA ARG A 58 7.76 -5.24 -21.95
C ARG A 58 8.31 -4.75 -20.61
N LEU A 59 7.96 -3.54 -20.18
CA LEU A 59 8.31 -2.99 -18.88
C LEU A 59 7.62 -3.77 -17.76
N ALA A 60 6.32 -4.02 -17.87
CA ALA A 60 5.53 -4.79 -16.91
C ALA A 60 5.98 -6.26 -16.82
N SER A 61 6.44 -6.82 -17.94
CA SER A 61 7.05 -8.15 -18.02
C SER A 61 8.49 -8.19 -17.46
N GLY A 62 9.09 -7.05 -17.11
CA GLY A 62 10.45 -6.95 -16.56
C GLY A 62 11.56 -7.24 -17.58
N HIS A 63 11.25 -7.20 -18.87
CA HIS A 63 12.16 -7.61 -19.95
C HIS A 63 12.93 -6.46 -20.60
N LEU A 64 12.77 -5.22 -20.10
CA LEU A 64 13.52 -4.06 -20.59
C LEU A 64 14.83 -3.88 -19.82
N LYS A 65 15.87 -3.47 -20.54
CA LYS A 65 17.12 -3.01 -19.92
C LYS A 65 16.84 -1.72 -19.14
N SER A 66 17.54 -1.53 -18.01
CA SER A 66 17.33 -0.41 -17.08
C SER A 66 17.35 0.97 -17.75
N SER A 67 18.17 1.18 -18.79
CA SER A 67 18.21 2.41 -19.59
C SER A 67 16.91 2.69 -20.33
N ASP A 68 16.29 1.64 -20.88
CA ASP A 68 15.13 1.74 -21.76
C ASP A 68 13.86 1.95 -20.92
N SER A 69 13.83 1.35 -19.73
CA SER A 69 12.78 1.55 -18.71
C SER A 69 12.64 3.02 -18.30
N LEU A 70 13.75 3.70 -18.01
CA LEU A 70 13.73 5.10 -17.56
C LEU A 70 13.27 6.08 -18.64
N VAL A 71 13.61 5.83 -19.91
CA VAL A 71 13.16 6.67 -21.03
C VAL A 71 11.64 6.54 -21.21
N VAL A 72 11.11 5.31 -21.15
CA VAL A 72 9.67 5.04 -21.24
C VAL A 72 8.93 5.71 -20.07
N ILE A 73 9.41 5.56 -18.84
CA ILE A 73 8.79 6.20 -17.65
C ILE A 73 8.75 7.73 -17.80
N ARG A 74 9.85 8.36 -18.22
CA ARG A 74 9.93 9.83 -18.37
C ARG A 74 9.01 10.34 -19.48
N SER A 75 8.94 9.64 -20.61
CA SER A 75 8.04 9.98 -21.72
C SER A 75 6.57 9.92 -21.28
N SER A 76 6.20 8.85 -20.57
CA SER A 76 4.83 8.66 -20.07
C SER A 76 4.38 9.69 -19.04
N ILE A 77 5.29 10.16 -18.18
CA ILE A 77 5.01 11.24 -17.20
C ILE A 77 4.87 12.59 -17.92
N SER A 78 5.73 12.86 -18.90
CA SER A 78 5.66 14.09 -19.70
C SER A 78 4.35 14.22 -20.48
N ALA A 79 3.85 13.11 -21.03
CA ALA A 79 2.59 13.09 -21.78
C ALA A 79 1.36 13.35 -20.88
N GLN A 80 1.40 12.96 -19.61
CA GLN A 80 0.33 13.19 -18.64
C GLN A 80 0.33 14.61 -18.03
N SER A 81 1.46 15.30 -18.08
CA SER A 81 1.61 16.65 -17.49
C SER A 81 1.22 17.78 -18.47
N ALA A 82 0.79 17.44 -19.69
CA ALA A 82 0.50 18.37 -20.78
C ALA A 82 -1.02 18.63 -20.99
N THR A 83 -1.87 18.23 -20.05
CA THR A 83 -3.32 18.51 -20.02
C THR A 83 -3.67 19.33 -18.80
#